data_AF-T0M4V0-F1
#
_entry.id   AF-T0M4V0-F1
#
_cell.length_a   1.000
_cell.length_b   1.000
_cell.length_c   1.000
_cell.angle_alpha   90.00
_cell.angle_beta   90.00
_cell.angle_gamma   90.00
#
_symmetry.space_group_name_H-M   'P 1'
#
loop_
_entity.id
_entity.type
_entity.pdbx_description
1 polymer ?
#
loop_
_entity_poly.entity_id
_entity_poly.type
_entity_poly.pdbx_seq_one_letter_code
_entity_poly.pdbx_strand_id
1 'polypeptide(L)'
;MYALLGGTDPAYEKMYRDAMKIAQQHLLFRPMLPEGEDILFAGTAFVDNGVRRNPESQHLSCFVGGMFGLGGKLFGIKEHVGLAKRLARGCAWAYSSFPTGLMPEIFGMVTCPSLNKCPWDEERWKREGDGNLRKGFSHARDPRYILRPEAIESIFLLYRMTGDREYQEIAWIMFQSIIKATETPFANSAIADVTAEGKTQKLDSMEKP
;
A
#
# COMPACT_ATOMS: atom_id res chain seq x y z
N MET A 1 -4.06 -10.16 -18.77
CA MET A 1 -4.33 -10.90 -20.02
C MET A 1 -3.12 -11.03 -20.93
N TYR A 2 -2.38 -9.95 -21.24
CA TYR A 2 -1.20 -10.02 -22.14
C TYR A 2 -0.29 -11.24 -21.90
N ALA A 3 0.17 -11.46 -20.66
CA ALA A 3 1.02 -12.60 -20.31
C ALA A 3 0.32 -13.97 -20.50
N LEU A 4 -0.97 -14.07 -20.18
CA LEU A 4 -1.75 -15.31 -20.31
C LEU A 4 -1.99 -15.70 -21.77
N LEU A 5 -2.06 -14.72 -22.67
CA LEU A 5 -2.21 -14.92 -24.11
C LEU A 5 -0.87 -15.06 -24.84
N GLY A 6 0.25 -15.15 -24.11
CA GLY A 6 1.58 -15.25 -24.70
C GLY A 6 2.00 -13.99 -25.47
N GLY A 7 1.43 -12.82 -25.14
CA GLY A 7 1.75 -11.55 -25.79
C GLY A 7 1.18 -11.37 -27.20
N THR A 8 0.24 -12.22 -27.61
CA THR A 8 -0.31 -12.22 -28.99
C THR A 8 -1.34 -11.13 -29.25
N ASP A 9 -1.98 -10.60 -28.20
CA ASP A 9 -2.95 -9.51 -28.32
C ASP A 9 -2.35 -8.17 -27.82
N PRO A 10 -2.01 -7.24 -28.73
CA PRO A 10 -1.42 -5.95 -28.38
C PRO A 10 -2.40 -4.99 -27.68
N ALA A 11 -3.71 -5.26 -27.73
CA ALA A 11 -4.70 -4.40 -27.09
C ALA A 11 -4.46 -4.28 -25.58
N TYR A 12 -4.05 -5.38 -24.92
CA TYR A 12 -3.79 -5.38 -23.48
C TYR A 12 -2.56 -4.59 -23.06
N GLU A 13 -1.51 -4.57 -23.90
CA GLU A 13 -0.35 -3.70 -23.64
C GLU A 13 -0.76 -2.23 -23.76
N LYS A 14 -1.50 -1.89 -24.83
CA LYS A 14 -2.00 -0.53 -25.02
C LYS A 14 -2.89 -0.09 -23.86
N MET A 15 -3.85 -0.91 -23.46
CA MET A 15 -4.73 -0.64 -22.32
C MET A 15 -3.93 -0.43 -21.03
N TYR A 16 -2.92 -1.26 -20.77
CA TYR A 16 -2.05 -1.07 -19.61
C TYR A 16 -1.32 0.27 -19.65
N ARG A 17 -0.67 0.60 -20.77
CA ARG A 17 0.09 1.85 -20.91
C ARG A 17 -0.80 3.08 -20.73
N ASP A 18 -1.96 3.09 -21.37
CA ASP A 18 -2.91 4.20 -21.29
C ASP A 18 -3.47 4.35 -19.86
N ALA A 19 -3.89 3.24 -19.23
CA ALA A 19 -4.42 3.26 -17.88
C ALA A 19 -3.36 3.68 -16.84
N MET A 20 -2.15 3.13 -16.91
CA MET A 20 -1.09 3.43 -15.96
C MET A 20 -0.59 4.86 -16.07
N LYS A 21 -0.60 5.46 -17.27
CA LYS A 21 -0.29 6.88 -17.45
C LYS A 21 -1.25 7.76 -16.64
N ILE A 22 -2.55 7.51 -16.74
CA ILE A 22 -3.58 8.26 -16.01
C ILE A 22 -3.53 7.96 -14.50
N ALA A 23 -3.33 6.70 -14.12
CA ALA A 23 -3.21 6.30 -12.72
C ALA A 23 -2.04 7.01 -12.02
N GLN A 24 -0.88 7.12 -12.67
CA GLN A 24 0.26 7.86 -12.15
C GLN A 24 -0.03 9.33 -11.90
N GLN A 25 -0.79 9.96 -12.81
CA GLN A 25 -1.11 11.39 -12.73
C GLN A 25 -2.12 11.71 -11.63
N HIS A 26 -3.12 10.85 -11.44
CA HIS A 26 -4.30 11.22 -10.65
C HIS A 26 -4.56 10.35 -9.42
N LEU A 27 -4.01 9.13 -9.35
CA LEU A 27 -4.25 8.21 -8.23
C LEU A 27 -3.07 8.12 -7.29
N LEU A 28 -1.85 8.12 -7.82
CA LEU A 28 -0.65 8.02 -6.97
C LEU A 28 -0.42 9.31 -6.19
N PHE A 29 0.05 9.16 -4.96
CA PHE A 29 0.48 10.28 -4.15
C PHE A 29 1.66 9.90 -3.28
N ARG A 30 2.42 10.92 -2.88
CA ARG A 30 3.50 10.79 -1.90
C ARG A 30 3.04 11.36 -0.56
N PRO A 31 3.20 10.64 0.56
CA PRO A 31 2.96 11.21 1.87
C PRO A 31 4.09 12.19 2.26
N MET A 32 3.73 13.22 3.02
CA MET A 32 4.68 14.10 3.68
C MET A 32 5.10 13.41 4.99
N LEU A 33 6.36 13.00 5.08
CA LEU A 33 6.90 12.25 6.23
C LEU A 33 8.10 12.98 6.85
N PRO A 34 8.30 12.93 8.17
CA PRO A 34 9.41 13.62 8.85
C PRO A 34 10.78 13.16 8.34
N GLU A 35 10.96 11.85 8.18
CA GLU A 35 12.21 11.23 7.72
C GLU A 35 12.32 11.24 6.18
N GLY A 36 11.21 11.51 5.50
CA GLY A 36 11.15 11.72 4.05
C GLY A 36 11.38 10.45 3.24
N GLU A 37 10.95 9.29 3.76
CA GLU A 37 11.05 7.97 3.13
C GLU A 37 10.53 7.99 1.69
N ASP A 38 11.23 7.31 0.78
CA ASP A 38 10.83 7.27 -0.61
C ASP A 38 9.75 6.23 -0.91
N ILE A 39 8.53 6.54 -0.46
CA ILE A 39 7.36 5.69 -0.64
C ILE A 39 6.23 6.41 -1.38
N LEU A 40 5.33 5.61 -1.95
CA LEU A 40 4.11 6.07 -2.61
C LEU A 40 2.91 5.23 -2.13
N PHE A 41 1.72 5.82 -2.27
CA PHE A 41 0.45 5.13 -2.10
C PHE A 41 -0.47 5.42 -3.30
N ALA A 42 -1.45 4.55 -3.51
CA ALA A 42 -2.53 4.76 -4.47
C ALA A 42 -3.79 5.17 -3.70
N GLY A 43 -4.39 6.28 -4.11
CA GLY A 43 -5.68 6.75 -3.61
C GLY A 43 -6.78 6.69 -4.65
N THR A 44 -7.86 7.41 -4.39
CA THR A 44 -9.03 7.49 -5.28
C THR A 44 -9.06 8.85 -5.97
N ALA A 45 -9.42 8.90 -7.25
CA ALA A 45 -9.73 10.15 -7.95
C ALA A 45 -11.22 10.21 -8.25
N PHE A 46 -11.81 11.38 -8.00
CA PHE A 46 -13.17 11.71 -8.41
C PHE A 46 -13.11 12.66 -9.61
N VAL A 47 -13.94 12.37 -10.62
CA VAL A 47 -14.03 13.18 -11.83
C VAL A 47 -15.40 13.84 -11.86
N ASP A 48 -15.41 15.16 -11.72
CA ASP A 48 -16.59 16.02 -11.84
C ASP A 48 -16.29 17.19 -12.80
N ASN A 49 -16.30 18.43 -12.32
CA ASN A 49 -15.81 19.62 -13.04
C ASN A 49 -14.27 19.73 -13.03
N GLY A 50 -13.58 18.74 -12.46
CA GLY A 50 -12.15 18.55 -12.53
C GLY A 50 -11.76 17.16 -12.01
N VAL A 51 -10.47 16.91 -11.89
CA VAL A 51 -9.98 15.66 -11.27
C VAL A 51 -9.50 15.98 -9.86
N ARG A 52 -10.21 15.47 -8.86
CA ARG A 52 -9.84 15.63 -7.44
C ARG A 52 -9.38 14.29 -6.86
N ARG A 53 -8.12 14.23 -6.44
CA ARG A 53 -7.58 13.08 -5.71
C ARG A 53 -7.95 13.14 -4.23
N ASN A 54 -8.49 12.04 -3.70
CA ASN A 54 -8.61 11.77 -2.28
C ASN A 54 -7.38 10.98 -1.81
N PRO A 55 -6.51 11.54 -0.95
CA PRO A 55 -5.30 10.89 -0.46
C PRO A 55 -5.59 9.86 0.65
N GLU A 56 -6.60 9.03 0.41
CA GLU A 56 -6.96 7.90 1.24
C GLU A 56 -6.55 6.63 0.48
N SER A 57 -5.74 5.80 1.12
CA SER A 57 -5.37 4.49 0.60
C SER A 57 -6.11 3.40 1.37
N GLN A 58 -6.10 2.22 0.78
CA GLN A 58 -6.75 1.03 1.32
C GLN A 58 -5.78 -0.12 1.30
N HIS A 59 -5.97 -1.08 2.19
CA HIS A 59 -5.21 -2.33 2.13
C HIS A 59 -5.35 -2.99 0.78
N LEU A 60 -6.59 -3.05 0.27
CA LEU A 60 -6.88 -3.53 -1.07
C LEU A 60 -5.99 -2.91 -2.15
N SER A 61 -5.70 -1.61 -2.09
CA SER A 61 -4.86 -0.90 -3.09
C SER A 61 -3.39 -1.32 -3.06
N CYS A 62 -2.94 -2.09 -2.07
CA CYS A 62 -1.54 -2.49 -1.97
C CYS A 62 -1.10 -3.47 -3.05
N PHE A 63 -2.01 -4.14 -3.77
CA PHE A 63 -1.68 -4.96 -4.95
C PHE A 63 -1.08 -4.13 -6.11
N VAL A 64 -1.32 -2.82 -6.11
CA VAL A 64 -0.90 -1.90 -7.19
C VAL A 64 0.63 -1.91 -7.36
N GLY A 65 1.40 -2.14 -6.29
CA GLY A 65 2.85 -2.33 -6.38
C GLY A 65 3.23 -3.50 -7.28
N GLY A 66 2.67 -4.68 -7.05
CA GLY A 66 2.84 -5.88 -7.85
C GLY A 66 2.38 -5.68 -9.29
N MET A 67 1.23 -5.02 -9.49
CA MET A 67 0.70 -4.68 -10.81
C MET A 67 1.66 -3.80 -11.63
N PHE A 68 2.18 -2.72 -11.05
CA PHE A 68 3.17 -1.86 -11.71
C PHE A 68 4.47 -2.63 -12.01
N GLY A 69 4.91 -3.48 -11.07
CA GLY A 69 6.14 -4.24 -11.23
C GLY A 69 6.03 -5.26 -12.36
N LEU A 70 4.95 -6.04 -12.38
CA LEU A 70 4.69 -7.06 -13.40
C LEU A 70 4.57 -6.42 -14.79
N GLY A 71 3.75 -5.38 -14.93
CA GLY A 71 3.61 -4.70 -16.22
C GLY A 71 4.89 -3.99 -16.66
N GLY A 72 5.65 -3.41 -15.72
CA GLY A 72 6.97 -2.84 -16.00
C GLY A 72 7.97 -3.87 -16.53
N LYS A 73 7.96 -5.09 -15.99
CA LYS A 73 8.79 -6.20 -16.48
C LYS A 73 8.34 -6.75 -17.82
N LEU A 74 7.04 -6.97 -18.00
CA LEU A 74 6.46 -7.50 -19.24
C LEU A 74 6.73 -6.57 -20.44
N PHE A 75 6.64 -5.26 -20.23
CA PHE A 75 6.71 -4.27 -21.30
C PHE A 75 8.01 -3.45 -21.34
N GLY A 76 9.02 -3.85 -20.55
CA GLY A 76 10.33 -3.19 -20.51
C GLY A 76 10.34 -1.76 -19.95
N ILE A 77 9.36 -1.39 -19.13
CA ILE A 77 9.19 -0.02 -18.60
C ILE A 77 9.86 0.09 -17.23
N LYS A 78 11.14 0.53 -17.22
CA LYS A 78 11.94 0.65 -15.98
C LYS A 78 11.30 1.57 -14.94
N GLU A 79 10.67 2.65 -15.38
CA GLU A 79 9.96 3.59 -14.50
C GLU A 79 8.88 2.90 -13.67
N HIS A 80 8.08 2.03 -14.28
CA HIS A 80 7.02 1.30 -13.59
C HIS A 80 7.58 0.31 -12.56
N VAL A 81 8.73 -0.30 -12.84
CA VAL A 81 9.45 -1.11 -11.83
C VAL A 81 9.92 -0.23 -10.67
N GLY A 82 10.37 1.00 -10.93
CA GLY A 82 10.71 1.97 -9.88
C GLY A 82 9.51 2.35 -9.02
N LEU A 83 8.36 2.64 -9.65
CA LEU A 83 7.11 2.93 -8.95
C LEU A 83 6.63 1.75 -8.11
N ALA A 84 6.72 0.53 -8.65
CA ALA A 84 6.38 -0.70 -7.94
C ALA A 84 7.11 -0.84 -6.61
N LYS A 85 8.43 -0.57 -6.61
CA LYS A 85 9.25 -0.61 -5.39
C LYS A 85 8.77 0.42 -4.36
N ARG A 86 8.50 1.66 -4.78
CA ARG A 86 8.03 2.73 -3.89
C ARG A 86 6.64 2.44 -3.31
N LEU A 87 5.75 1.86 -4.10
CA LEU A 87 4.39 1.47 -3.70
C LEU A 87 4.40 0.30 -2.70
N ALA A 88 5.15 -0.76 -2.99
CA ALA A 88 5.23 -1.91 -2.08
C ALA A 88 5.93 -1.55 -0.76
N ARG A 89 7.01 -0.75 -0.81
CA ARG A 89 7.63 -0.19 0.39
C ARG A 89 6.70 0.73 1.16
N GLY A 90 5.80 1.44 0.48
CA GLY A 90 4.75 2.23 1.13
C GLY A 90 3.84 1.37 1.98
N CYS A 91 3.31 0.29 1.42
CA CYS A 91 2.48 -0.64 2.18
C CYS A 91 3.24 -1.31 3.33
N ALA A 92 4.49 -1.74 3.11
CA ALA A 92 5.34 -2.27 4.19
C ALA A 92 5.60 -1.24 5.31
N TRP A 93 5.84 0.02 4.94
CA TRP A 93 5.99 1.12 5.89
C TRP A 93 4.70 1.34 6.68
N ALA A 94 3.53 1.28 6.02
CA ALA A 94 2.25 1.39 6.70
C ALA A 94 2.05 0.26 7.73
N TYR A 95 2.40 -0.99 7.41
CA TYR A 95 2.37 -2.10 8.39
C TYR A 95 3.22 -1.79 9.63
N SER A 96 4.46 -1.36 9.41
CA SER A 96 5.40 -1.04 10.49
C SER A 96 5.04 0.22 11.30
N SER A 97 4.00 0.96 10.89
CA SER A 97 3.63 2.25 11.49
C SER A 97 2.60 2.14 12.61
N PHE A 98 2.06 0.95 12.86
CA PHE A 98 1.07 0.70 13.91
C PHE A 98 1.62 -0.27 14.96
N PRO A 99 1.16 -0.19 16.23
CA PRO A 99 1.66 -1.03 17.33
C PRO A 99 1.56 -2.54 17.07
N THR A 100 0.51 -2.98 16.37
CA THR A 100 0.31 -4.40 16.01
C THR A 100 1.28 -4.90 14.93
N GLY A 101 1.96 -3.98 14.23
CA GLY A 101 2.76 -4.29 13.04
C GLY A 101 1.90 -4.57 11.80
N LEU A 102 0.62 -4.17 11.81
CA LEU A 102 -0.35 -4.33 10.73
C LEU A 102 -0.93 -2.96 10.35
N MET A 103 -1.18 -2.74 9.06
CA MET A 103 -1.82 -1.51 8.59
C MET A 103 -3.35 -1.65 8.61
N PRO A 104 -4.08 -0.53 8.73
CA PRO A 104 -5.54 -0.51 8.71
C PRO A 104 -6.11 -0.78 7.31
N GLU A 105 -7.36 -1.25 7.23
CA GLU A 105 -8.08 -1.45 5.97
C GLU A 105 -8.21 -0.14 5.16
N ILE A 106 -8.45 1.00 5.81
CA ILE A 106 -8.59 2.32 5.17
C ILE A 106 -7.89 3.39 6.00
N PHE A 107 -7.00 4.16 5.37
CA PHE A 107 -6.26 5.25 6.01
C PHE A 107 -6.02 6.44 5.09
N GLY A 108 -6.00 7.63 5.67
CA GLY A 108 -5.64 8.87 5.01
C GLY A 108 -4.25 9.34 5.39
N MET A 109 -3.64 10.13 4.50
CA MET A 109 -2.33 10.72 4.74
C MET A 109 -2.27 12.18 4.33
N VAL A 110 -1.44 12.94 5.04
CA VAL A 110 -1.04 14.29 4.63
C VAL A 110 -0.03 14.16 3.51
N THR A 111 -0.30 14.78 2.35
CA THR A 111 0.48 14.52 1.12
C THR A 111 1.43 15.63 0.74
N CYS A 112 2.52 15.27 0.06
CA CYS A 112 3.32 16.22 -0.70
C CYS A 112 2.52 16.76 -1.90
N PRO A 113 2.82 17.99 -2.37
CA PRO A 113 2.16 18.57 -3.55
C PRO A 113 2.37 17.78 -4.86
N SER A 114 3.44 16.98 -4.93
CA SER A 114 3.80 16.15 -6.07
C SER A 114 4.31 14.78 -5.61
N LEU A 115 4.67 13.91 -6.56
CA LEU A 115 5.31 12.62 -6.27
C LEU A 115 6.79 12.75 -5.84
N ASN A 116 7.33 13.97 -5.84
CA ASN A 116 8.69 14.27 -5.42
C ASN A 116 8.75 14.53 -3.91
N LYS A 117 9.94 14.36 -3.32
CA LYS A 117 10.20 14.68 -1.92
C LYS A 117 9.80 16.14 -1.62
N CYS A 118 9.07 16.33 -0.54
CA CYS A 118 8.75 17.63 0.02
C CYS A 118 9.34 17.74 1.44
N PRO A 119 9.64 18.96 1.93
CA PRO A 119 10.05 19.16 3.31
C PRO A 119 8.90 18.81 4.26
N TRP A 120 9.24 18.35 5.45
CA TRP A 120 8.28 18.16 6.53
C TRP A 120 7.75 19.51 7.02
N ASP A 121 6.42 19.63 7.10
CA ASP A 121 5.73 20.79 7.65
C ASP A 121 4.91 20.35 8.87
N GLU A 122 5.49 20.55 10.06
CA GLU A 122 4.88 20.17 11.34
C GLU A 122 3.55 20.89 11.59
N GLU A 123 3.46 22.17 11.22
CA GLU A 123 2.25 22.97 11.46
C GLU A 123 1.12 22.55 10.53
N ARG A 124 1.44 22.20 9.28
CA ARG A 124 0.46 21.59 8.38
C ARG A 124 0.00 20.22 8.88
N TRP A 125 0.93 19.37 9.32
CA TRP A 125 0.56 18.08 9.89
C TRP A 125 -0.31 18.22 11.14
N LYS A 126 -0.06 19.19 12.04
CA LYS A 126 -0.95 19.44 13.18
C LYS A 126 -2.38 19.84 12.79
N ARG A 127 -2.56 20.48 11.62
CA ARG A 127 -3.89 20.89 11.11
C ARG A 127 -4.63 19.79 10.35
N GLU A 128 -3.90 18.97 9.59
CA GLU A 128 -4.46 17.97 8.66
C GLU A 128 -4.30 16.52 9.15
N GLY A 129 -3.39 16.28 10.10
CA GLY A 129 -2.98 14.99 10.63
C GLY A 129 -3.78 14.53 11.84
N ASP A 130 -3.59 13.27 12.24
CA ASP A 130 -4.10 12.73 13.50
C ASP A 130 -2.95 12.58 14.51
N GLY A 131 -3.05 13.28 15.65
CA GLY A 131 -2.03 13.28 16.71
C GLY A 131 -1.91 11.95 17.46
N ASN A 132 -2.88 11.05 17.34
CA ASN A 132 -2.84 9.71 17.94
C ASN A 132 -2.19 8.67 17.02
N LEU A 133 -1.93 9.01 15.76
CA LEU A 133 -1.30 8.14 14.77
C LEU A 133 0.14 8.57 14.52
N ARG A 134 0.91 7.68 13.88
CA ARG A 134 2.25 8.03 13.42
C ARG A 134 2.19 9.25 12.50
N LYS A 135 3.18 10.14 12.61
CA LYS A 135 3.33 11.32 11.76
C LYS A 135 3.21 10.95 10.27
N GLY A 136 2.44 11.75 9.55
CA GLY A 136 2.10 11.53 8.13
C GLY A 136 0.69 10.98 7.90
N PHE A 137 0.10 10.26 8.86
CA PHE A 137 -1.29 9.83 8.78
C PHE A 137 -2.25 10.99 9.14
N SER A 138 -3.36 11.09 8.40
CA SER A 138 -4.48 11.99 8.71
C SER A 138 -5.63 11.29 9.41
N HIS A 139 -5.79 9.99 9.19
CA HIS A 139 -6.80 9.16 9.85
C HIS A 139 -6.56 7.67 9.56
N ALA A 140 -7.13 6.79 10.38
CA ALA A 140 -7.31 5.37 10.12
C ALA A 140 -8.83 5.06 10.18
N ARG A 141 -9.54 5.36 9.09
CA ARG A 141 -11.02 5.39 9.04
C ARG A 141 -11.63 3.99 9.22
N ASP A 142 -10.93 2.97 8.76
CA ASP A 142 -11.26 1.58 9.05
C ASP A 142 -10.02 0.91 9.67
N PRO A 143 -9.89 0.88 11.01
CA PRO A 143 -8.70 0.38 11.68
C PRO A 143 -8.63 -1.15 11.72
N ARG A 144 -9.59 -1.85 11.15
CA ARG A 144 -9.61 -3.31 11.14
C ARG A 144 -8.45 -3.87 10.30
N TYR A 145 -8.15 -5.15 10.51
CA TYR A 145 -7.34 -5.95 9.62
C TYR A 145 -8.00 -7.30 9.42
N ILE A 146 -8.29 -7.66 8.16
CA ILE A 146 -9.14 -8.81 7.82
C ILE A 146 -8.39 -9.90 7.03
N LEU A 147 -7.11 -10.12 7.36
CA LEU A 147 -6.27 -11.19 6.77
C LEU A 147 -6.03 -11.05 5.25
N ARG A 148 -6.03 -9.80 4.78
CA ARG A 148 -5.91 -9.43 3.38
C ARG A 148 -4.47 -9.60 2.83
N PRO A 149 -4.29 -10.20 1.62
CA PRO A 149 -2.96 -10.55 1.10
C PRO A 149 -2.28 -9.48 0.23
N GLU A 150 -2.95 -8.39 -0.12
CA GLU A 150 -2.56 -7.50 -1.22
C GLU A 150 -1.18 -6.85 -1.02
N ALA A 151 -0.82 -6.51 0.23
CA ALA A 151 0.50 -5.99 0.56
C ALA A 151 1.60 -7.06 0.44
N ILE A 152 1.38 -8.27 0.97
CA ILE A 152 2.38 -9.34 0.90
C ILE A 152 2.51 -9.89 -0.53
N GLU A 153 1.46 -9.84 -1.33
CA GLU A 153 1.48 -10.15 -2.77
C GLU A 153 2.48 -9.26 -3.52
N SER A 154 2.38 -7.93 -3.34
CA SER A 154 3.30 -6.98 -3.98
C SER A 154 4.75 -7.19 -3.56
N ILE A 155 5.00 -7.49 -2.28
CA ILE A 155 6.32 -7.79 -1.75
C ILE A 155 6.87 -9.10 -2.37
N PHE A 156 6.06 -10.15 -2.43
CA PHE A 156 6.42 -11.42 -3.05
C PHE A 156 6.78 -11.22 -4.54
N LEU A 157 5.95 -10.51 -5.30
CA LEU A 157 6.19 -10.25 -6.71
C LEU A 157 7.49 -9.47 -6.92
N LEU A 158 7.77 -8.45 -6.11
CA LEU A 158 9.03 -7.71 -6.19
C LEU A 158 10.25 -8.58 -5.89
N TYR A 159 10.18 -9.45 -4.88
CA TYR A 159 11.24 -10.44 -4.64
C TYR A 159 11.49 -11.28 -5.89
N ARG A 160 10.43 -11.88 -6.47
CA ARG A 160 10.54 -12.73 -7.67
C ARG A 160 11.11 -12.00 -8.88
N MET A 161 10.82 -10.71 -9.02
CA MET A 161 11.24 -9.89 -10.16
C MET A 161 12.65 -9.31 -10.03
N THR A 162 13.17 -9.19 -8.81
CA THR A 162 14.42 -8.46 -8.53
C THR A 162 15.50 -9.32 -7.88
N GLY A 163 15.11 -10.38 -7.15
CA GLY A 163 16.02 -11.18 -6.33
C GLY A 163 16.50 -10.47 -5.05
N ASP A 164 15.99 -9.27 -4.76
CA ASP A 164 16.42 -8.48 -3.62
C ASP A 164 15.90 -9.09 -2.31
N ARG A 165 16.83 -9.43 -1.41
CA ARG A 165 16.52 -10.14 -0.16
C ARG A 165 15.76 -9.28 0.84
N GLU A 166 15.78 -7.95 0.71
CA GLU A 166 15.01 -7.06 1.59
C GLU A 166 13.53 -7.47 1.59
N TYR A 167 12.98 -7.87 0.43
CA TYR A 167 11.57 -8.22 0.31
C TYR A 167 11.21 -9.49 1.07
N GLN A 168 12.16 -10.42 1.23
CA GLN A 168 11.94 -11.61 2.07
C GLN A 168 11.93 -11.24 3.55
N GLU A 169 12.80 -10.32 3.96
CA GLU A 169 12.84 -9.82 5.34
C GLU A 169 11.56 -9.06 5.69
N ILE A 170 11.11 -8.17 4.80
CA ILE A 170 9.82 -7.48 4.94
C ILE A 170 8.68 -8.49 5.04
N ALA A 171 8.60 -9.46 4.13
CA ALA A 171 7.54 -10.47 4.15
C ALA A 171 7.55 -11.29 5.44
N TRP A 172 8.75 -11.62 5.97
CA TRP A 172 8.89 -12.34 7.22
C TRP A 172 8.40 -11.53 8.42
N ILE A 173 8.77 -10.25 8.51
CA ILE A 173 8.28 -9.34 9.55
C ILE A 173 6.76 -9.21 9.48
N MET A 174 6.20 -9.02 8.28
CA MET A 174 4.74 -8.97 8.09
C MET A 174 4.07 -10.26 8.58
N PHE A 175 4.59 -11.43 8.19
CA PHE A 175 4.05 -12.71 8.62
C PHE A 175 4.08 -12.86 10.15
N GLN A 176 5.19 -12.52 10.81
CA GLN A 176 5.30 -12.57 12.27
C GLN A 176 4.28 -11.64 12.96
N SER A 177 4.10 -10.42 12.43
CA SER A 177 3.08 -9.48 12.94
C SER A 177 1.67 -10.03 12.75
N ILE A 178 1.37 -10.62 11.59
CA ILE A 178 0.06 -11.24 11.30
C ILE A 178 -0.22 -12.35 12.31
N ILE A 179 0.68 -13.32 12.47
CA ILE A 179 0.47 -14.42 13.42
C ILE A 179 0.29 -13.88 14.83
N LYS A 180 1.21 -13.03 15.31
CA LYS A 180 1.12 -12.44 16.66
C LYS A 180 -0.20 -11.72 16.91
N ALA A 181 -0.66 -10.95 15.93
CA ALA A 181 -1.86 -10.12 16.07
C ALA A 181 -3.16 -10.90 15.81
N THR A 182 -3.14 -12.01 15.07
CA THR A 182 -4.38 -12.67 14.59
C THR A 182 -4.61 -14.07 15.13
N GLU A 183 -3.62 -14.71 15.75
CA GLU A 183 -3.71 -16.07 16.28
C GLU A 183 -4.85 -16.24 17.31
N THR A 184 -5.51 -17.40 17.23
CA THR A 184 -6.55 -17.91 18.13
C THR A 184 -6.21 -19.37 18.49
N PRO A 185 -6.93 -20.02 19.44
CA PRO A 185 -6.69 -21.43 19.76
C PRO A 185 -6.88 -22.41 18.59
N PHE A 186 -7.59 -22.02 17.53
CA PHE A 186 -7.93 -22.90 16.42
C PHE A 186 -7.24 -22.52 15.11
N ALA A 187 -7.03 -21.21 14.86
CA ALA A 187 -6.49 -20.67 13.62
C ALA A 187 -6.10 -19.19 13.79
N ASN A 188 -6.46 -18.33 12.83
CA ASN A 188 -6.30 -16.88 12.89
C ASN A 188 -7.67 -16.21 12.69
N SER A 189 -7.80 -14.95 13.10
CA SER A 189 -9.00 -14.16 12.88
C SER A 189 -8.69 -12.75 12.41
N ALA A 190 -9.66 -12.11 11.78
CA ALA A 190 -9.66 -10.67 11.66
C ALA A 190 -9.55 -10.00 13.05
N ILE A 191 -9.04 -8.76 13.08
CA ILE A 191 -8.96 -7.93 14.28
C ILE A 191 -9.69 -6.60 14.10
N ALA A 192 -10.24 -6.08 15.21
CA ALA A 192 -11.05 -4.87 15.19
C ALA A 192 -10.24 -3.58 15.01
N ASP A 193 -9.00 -3.55 15.53
CA ASP A 193 -8.20 -2.33 15.58
C ASP A 193 -6.69 -2.64 15.59
N VAL A 194 -5.98 -2.14 14.58
CA VAL A 194 -4.53 -2.25 14.45
C VAL A 194 -3.74 -1.31 15.37
N THR A 195 -4.39 -0.33 15.99
CA THR A 195 -3.78 0.61 16.95
C THR A 195 -3.63 0.02 18.35
N ALA A 196 -4.19 -1.18 18.60
CA ALA A 196 -4.18 -1.81 19.92
C ALA A 196 -2.76 -2.10 20.45
N GLU A 197 -2.44 -1.58 21.63
CA GLU A 197 -1.21 -1.87 22.36
C GLU A 197 -1.40 -3.14 23.21
N GLY A 198 -1.12 -4.30 22.62
CA GLY A 198 -1.15 -5.60 23.33
C GLY A 198 -2.13 -6.60 22.72
N LYS A 199 -3.05 -7.15 23.52
CA LYS A 199 -4.02 -8.15 23.05
C LYS A 199 -5.03 -7.48 22.12
N THR A 200 -5.04 -7.91 20.86
CA THR A 200 -6.01 -7.47 19.86
C THR A 200 -7.41 -8.02 20.14
N GLN A 201 -8.44 -7.22 19.91
CA GLN A 201 -9.82 -7.73 19.85
C GLN A 201 -10.03 -8.52 18.56
N LYS A 202 -10.30 -9.82 18.72
CA LYS A 202 -10.60 -10.74 17.62
C LYS A 202 -12.03 -10.54 17.13
N LEU A 203 -12.22 -10.60 15.82
CA LEU A 203 -13.54 -10.67 15.20
C LEU A 203 -13.85 -12.13 14.87
N ASP A 204 -15.13 -12.52 14.88
CA ASP A 204 -15.57 -13.87 14.50
C ASP A 204 -15.62 -14.04 12.98
N SER A 205 -14.47 -13.85 12.33
CA SER A 205 -14.29 -14.04 10.90
C SER A 205 -12.86 -14.46 10.57
N MET A 206 -12.76 -15.48 9.71
CA MET A 206 -11.56 -15.86 8.98
C MET A 206 -11.99 -16.06 7.53
N GLU A 207 -11.69 -15.08 6.68
CA GLU A 207 -12.02 -15.14 5.26
C GLU A 207 -11.33 -16.33 4.59
N LYS A 208 -11.94 -16.85 3.53
CA LYS A 208 -11.35 -17.94 2.77
C LYS A 208 -10.04 -17.46 2.11
N PRO A 209 -8.98 -18.30 2.11
CA PRO A 209 -7.74 -17.99 1.41
C PRO A 209 -7.92 -17.93 -0.10
#